data_AF-A0A6V8L916-F1
#
_entry.id   AF-A0A6V8L916-F1
#
_cell.length_a   1.000
_cell.length_b   1.000
_cell.length_c   1.000
_cell.angle_alpha   90.00
_cell.angle_beta   90.00
_cell.angle_gamma   90.00
#
_symmetry.space_group_name_H-M   'P 1'
#
loop_
_entity.id
_entity.type
_entity.pdbx_description
1 polymer ?
#
loop_
_entity_poly.entity_id
_entity_poly.type
_entity_poly.pdbx_seq_one_letter_code
_entity_poly.pdbx_strand_id
1 'polypeptide(L)'
;MTHAVFAPDMRVLATASDDKTIQLWDVHDPNNPTALGPRINGHNESVSSVAFSPDGQLLATASSDKTVRLWSLHDPATPKPLGEILTGHTAGIRSLVFGPENSTLATASTDSTIRLWDLDGERAIKRICATTRGVLTPEQWHQHIPQLPYDPPCA
;
A
#
# COMPACT_ATOMS: atom_id res chain seq x y z
N MET A 1 7.59 13.61 -13.15
CA MET A 1 6.64 13.54 -12.02
C MET A 1 5.24 13.39 -12.61
N THR A 2 4.54 12.34 -12.21
CA THR A 2 3.22 11.96 -12.74
C THR A 2 2.09 12.29 -11.77
N HIS A 3 2.38 12.28 -10.47
CA HIS A 3 1.42 12.56 -9.41
C HIS A 3 2.14 13.09 -8.16
N ALA A 4 1.47 13.93 -7.38
CA ALA A 4 1.97 14.42 -6.09
C ALA A 4 0.79 14.51 -5.10
N VAL A 5 1.02 14.17 -3.84
CA VAL A 5 -0.02 14.15 -2.80
C VAL A 5 0.58 14.49 -1.44
N PHE A 6 -0.12 15.31 -0.66
CA PHE A 6 0.25 15.58 0.73
C PHE A 6 -0.25 14.46 1.64
N ALA A 7 0.55 14.14 2.67
CA ALA A 7 0.06 13.37 3.81
C ALA A 7 -1.02 14.19 4.56
N PRO A 8 -1.92 13.52 5.30
CA PRO A 8 -3.00 14.19 6.03
C PRO A 8 -2.53 15.26 7.02
N ASP A 9 -1.33 15.09 7.58
CA ASP A 9 -0.71 16.04 8.52
C ASP A 9 -0.07 17.26 7.83
N MET A 10 -0.05 17.29 6.50
CA MET A 10 0.56 18.32 5.65
C MET A 10 2.07 18.50 5.83
N ARG A 11 2.77 17.56 6.47
CA ARG A 11 4.22 17.65 6.72
C ARG A 11 5.04 16.90 5.69
N VAL A 12 4.43 15.88 5.10
CA VAL A 12 5.07 15.03 4.09
C VAL A 12 4.36 15.21 2.74
N LEU A 13 5.15 15.32 1.68
CA LEU A 13 4.68 15.23 0.30
C LEU A 13 5.24 13.96 -0.33
N ALA A 14 4.40 13.18 -1.00
CA ALA A 14 4.85 12.08 -1.84
C ALA A 14 4.76 12.49 -3.31
N THR A 15 5.79 12.18 -4.09
CA THR A 15 5.81 12.41 -5.54
C THR A 15 6.13 11.12 -6.27
N ALA A 16 5.33 10.78 -7.28
CA ALA A 16 5.57 9.67 -8.21
C ALA A 16 6.18 10.16 -9.53
N SER A 17 6.95 9.30 -10.17
CA SER A 17 7.72 9.64 -11.38
C SER A 17 7.72 8.51 -12.41
N ASP A 18 7.96 8.90 -13.67
CA ASP A 18 8.10 7.97 -14.79
C ASP A 18 9.39 7.14 -14.70
N ASP A 19 10.35 7.59 -13.90
CA ASP A 19 11.58 6.85 -13.58
C ASP A 19 11.36 5.65 -12.65
N LYS A 20 10.10 5.27 -12.40
CA LYS A 20 9.68 4.12 -11.59
C LYS A 20 9.85 4.32 -10.08
N THR A 21 10.24 5.52 -9.65
CA THR A 21 10.50 5.84 -8.25
C THR A 21 9.41 6.69 -7.61
N ILE A 22 9.37 6.63 -6.29
CA ILE A 22 8.64 7.56 -5.44
C ILE A 22 9.66 8.28 -4.55
N GLN A 23 9.44 9.57 -4.30
CA GLN A 23 10.20 10.35 -3.33
C GLN A 23 9.26 10.94 -2.29
N LEU A 24 9.67 10.85 -1.01
CA LEU A 24 9.03 11.55 0.09
C LEU A 24 9.83 12.79 0.45
N TRP A 25 9.12 13.87 0.74
CA TRP A 25 9.68 15.18 1.03
C TRP A 25 9.12 15.70 2.34
N ASP A 26 9.99 16.30 3.14
CA ASP A 26 9.59 17.19 4.22
C ASP A 26 9.22 18.54 3.59
N VAL A 27 8.02 19.01 3.90
CA VAL A 27 7.45 20.25 3.38
C VAL A 27 7.01 21.21 4.49
N HIS A 28 7.57 21.08 5.70
CA HIS A 28 7.31 22.01 6.80
C HIS A 28 7.65 23.46 6.42
N ASP A 29 8.70 23.65 5.62
CA ASP A 29 8.96 24.91 4.90
C ASP A 29 8.63 24.72 3.41
N PRO A 30 7.48 25.22 2.93
CA PRO A 30 7.08 25.06 1.53
C PRO A 30 8.03 25.75 0.54
N ASN A 31 8.90 26.67 1.00
CA ASN A 31 9.90 27.31 0.14
C ASN A 31 11.20 26.51 0.02
N ASN A 32 11.39 25.51 0.88
CA ASN A 32 12.61 24.70 0.91
C ASN A 32 12.30 23.21 1.23
N PRO A 33 11.59 22.50 0.33
CA PRO A 33 11.30 21.10 0.54
C PRO A 33 12.58 20.27 0.53
N THR A 34 12.73 19.37 1.50
CA THR A 34 13.91 18.49 1.62
C THR A 34 13.51 17.04 1.47
N ALA A 35 14.33 16.23 0.81
CA ALA A 35 14.06 14.80 0.69
C ALA A 35 14.20 14.12 2.06
N LEU A 36 13.18 13.38 2.50
CA LEU A 36 13.19 12.69 3.80
C LEU A 36 14.13 11.48 3.84
N GLY A 37 14.43 10.90 2.68
CA GLY A 37 15.26 9.71 2.56
C GLY A 37 15.52 9.34 1.11
N PRO A 38 16.13 8.17 0.86
CA PRO A 38 16.31 7.65 -0.48
C PRO A 38 14.98 7.48 -1.24
N ARG A 39 15.06 7.48 -2.57
CA ARG A 39 13.92 7.14 -3.41
C ARG A 39 13.41 5.73 -3.10
N ILE A 40 12.10 5.59 -2.99
CA ILE A 40 11.43 4.31 -2.88
C ILE A 40 11.43 3.66 -4.27
N ASN A 41 11.91 2.42 -4.34
CA ASN A 41 12.01 1.63 -5.56
C ASN A 41 11.18 0.34 -5.40
N GLY A 42 10.73 -0.23 -6.52
CA GLY A 42 10.09 -1.55 -6.52
C GLY A 42 9.17 -1.78 -7.71
N HIS A 43 8.62 -0.71 -8.29
CA HIS A 43 7.87 -0.82 -9.53
C HIS A 43 8.81 -1.06 -10.72
N ASN A 44 8.34 -1.86 -11.68
CA ASN A 44 9.10 -2.18 -12.89
C ASN A 44 8.82 -1.22 -14.04
N GLU A 45 7.81 -0.36 -13.90
CA GLU A 45 7.42 0.68 -14.86
C GLU A 45 7.00 1.97 -14.14
N SER A 46 6.74 3.03 -14.90
CA SER A 46 6.32 4.35 -14.40
C SER A 46 5.27 4.25 -13.29
N VAL A 47 5.52 4.93 -12.17
CA VAL A 47 4.56 5.06 -11.07
C VAL A 47 3.55 6.12 -11.48
N SER A 48 2.30 5.74 -11.63
CA SER A 48 1.25 6.60 -12.18
C SER A 48 0.46 7.34 -11.12
N SER A 49 0.36 6.79 -9.90
CA SER A 49 -0.46 7.35 -8.82
C SER A 49 0.10 6.96 -7.46
N VAL A 50 -0.09 7.85 -6.48
CA VAL A 50 0.24 7.64 -5.07
C VAL A 50 -0.87 8.21 -4.19
N ALA A 51 -1.16 7.57 -3.06
CA ALA A 51 -2.08 8.09 -2.05
C ALA A 51 -1.65 7.66 -0.65
N PHE A 52 -1.85 8.55 0.32
CA PHE A 52 -1.73 8.21 1.74
C PHE A 52 -3.04 7.63 2.25
N SER A 53 -2.95 6.72 3.23
CA SER A 53 -4.10 6.39 4.05
C SER A 53 -4.55 7.62 4.86
N PRO A 54 -5.85 7.75 5.17
CA PRO A 54 -6.37 8.80 6.05
C PRO A 54 -5.64 8.98 7.39
N ASP A 55 -5.04 7.93 7.97
CA ASP A 55 -4.20 8.04 9.19
C ASP A 55 -2.73 8.42 8.93
N GLY A 56 -2.33 8.54 7.66
CA GLY A 56 -0.96 8.84 7.23
C GLY A 56 0.05 7.71 7.46
N GLN A 57 -0.35 6.56 7.97
CA GLN A 57 0.56 5.46 8.32
C GLN A 57 0.96 4.60 7.12
N LEU A 58 0.17 4.63 6.03
CA LEU A 58 0.41 3.86 4.83
C LEU A 58 0.53 4.77 3.61
N LEU A 59 1.37 4.35 2.67
CA LEU A 59 1.39 4.85 1.30
C LEU A 59 1.02 3.72 0.36
N ALA A 60 0.08 3.96 -0.54
CA ALA A 60 -0.20 3.09 -1.67
C ALA A 60 0.38 3.71 -2.94
N THR A 61 1.03 2.87 -3.77
CA THR A 61 1.65 3.27 -5.04
C THR A 61 1.13 2.37 -6.14
N ALA A 62 0.72 2.94 -7.28
CA ALA A 62 0.29 2.17 -8.44
C ALA A 62 1.12 2.54 -9.67
N SER A 63 1.26 1.57 -10.58
CA SER A 63 2.16 1.69 -11.72
C SER A 63 1.55 1.16 -13.02
N SER A 64 2.15 1.59 -14.12
CA SER A 64 1.96 0.99 -15.44
C SER A 64 2.36 -0.48 -15.50
N ASP A 65 3.11 -0.99 -14.51
CA ASP A 65 3.44 -2.41 -14.35
C ASP A 65 2.25 -3.27 -13.88
N LYS A 66 1.05 -2.67 -13.76
CA LYS A 66 -0.23 -3.30 -13.42
C LYS A 66 -0.36 -3.70 -11.95
N THR A 67 0.56 -3.26 -11.10
CA THR A 67 0.60 -3.62 -9.68
C THR A 67 0.33 -2.42 -8.78
N VAL A 68 -0.16 -2.73 -7.57
CA VAL A 68 -0.16 -1.80 -6.44
C VAL A 68 0.80 -2.34 -5.38
N ARG A 69 1.54 -1.43 -4.76
CA ARG A 69 2.38 -1.73 -3.60
C ARG A 69 1.94 -0.88 -2.42
N LEU A 70 2.01 -1.46 -1.23
CA LEU A 70 1.77 -0.76 0.03
C LEU A 70 3.08 -0.59 0.77
N TRP A 71 3.22 0.55 1.43
CA TRP A 71 4.39 0.92 2.21
C TRP A 71 3.96 1.38 3.58
N SER A 72 4.58 0.84 4.62
CA SER A 72 4.50 1.36 5.98
C SER A 72 5.37 2.61 6.11
N LEU A 73 4.78 3.67 6.68
CA LEU A 73 5.40 4.95 6.95
C LEU A 73 5.59 5.22 8.46
N HIS A 74 5.76 4.17 9.27
CA HIS A 74 6.12 4.35 10.69
C HIS A 74 7.37 5.23 10.86
N ASP A 75 8.29 5.13 9.89
CA ASP A 75 9.35 6.11 9.68
C ASP A 75 9.33 6.54 8.20
N PRO A 76 8.88 7.77 7.89
CA PRO A 76 8.85 8.29 6.51
C PRO A 76 10.23 8.40 5.85
N ALA A 77 11.32 8.44 6.62
CA ALA A 77 12.68 8.43 6.07
C ALA A 77 13.10 7.03 5.60
N THR A 78 12.45 5.97 6.11
CA THR A 78 12.73 4.58 5.75
C THR A 78 11.45 3.76 5.46
N PRO A 79 10.66 4.11 4.42
CA PRO A 79 9.43 3.39 4.08
C PRO A 79 9.70 1.91 3.83
N LYS A 80 8.86 1.04 4.41
CA LYS A 80 9.02 -0.42 4.29
C LYS A 80 7.89 -1.03 3.47
N PRO A 81 8.16 -1.95 2.52
CA PRO A 81 7.11 -2.70 1.84
C PRO A 81 6.22 -3.39 2.87
N LEU A 82 4.91 -3.34 2.66
CA LEU A 82 3.92 -3.98 3.52
C LEU A 82 3.11 -5.00 2.71
N GLY A 83 3.12 -6.25 3.16
CA GLY A 83 2.35 -7.34 2.55
C GLY A 83 2.83 -7.73 1.14
N GLU A 84 1.99 -8.50 0.46
CA GLU A 84 2.23 -8.89 -0.93
C GLU A 84 1.84 -7.79 -1.92
N ILE A 85 2.42 -7.87 -3.12
CA ILE A 85 2.08 -6.98 -4.23
C ILE A 85 0.65 -7.28 -4.67
N LEU A 86 -0.21 -6.26 -4.74
CA LEU A 86 -1.59 -6.44 -5.19
C LEU A 86 -1.59 -6.56 -6.72
N THR A 87 -2.02 -7.73 -7.19
CA THR A 87 -2.06 -8.10 -8.61
C THR A 87 -3.49 -8.45 -9.05
N GLY A 88 -3.78 -8.28 -10.34
CA GLY A 88 -5.07 -8.65 -10.92
C GLY A 88 -5.52 -7.73 -12.05
N HIS A 89 -5.05 -6.48 -12.09
CA HIS A 89 -5.24 -5.64 -13.27
C HIS A 89 -4.47 -6.21 -14.46
N THR A 90 -5.05 -6.13 -15.65
CA THR A 90 -4.47 -6.67 -16.89
C THR A 90 -3.79 -5.61 -17.75
N ALA A 91 -3.99 -4.33 -17.40
CA ALA A 91 -3.31 -3.17 -17.96
C ALA A 91 -2.86 -2.20 -16.84
N GLY A 92 -2.14 -1.15 -17.23
CA GLY A 92 -1.56 -0.19 -16.28
C GLY A 92 -2.61 0.52 -15.45
N ILE A 93 -2.33 0.71 -14.18
CA ILE A 93 -3.21 1.41 -13.24
C ILE A 93 -3.01 2.91 -13.45
N ARG A 94 -4.09 3.70 -13.41
CA ARG A 94 -4.06 5.15 -13.68
C ARG A 94 -4.32 5.99 -12.44
N SER A 95 -5.08 5.48 -11.48
CA SER A 95 -5.43 6.18 -10.25
C SER A 95 -5.68 5.19 -9.13
N LEU A 96 -5.38 5.62 -7.90
CA LEU A 96 -5.68 4.89 -6.68
C LEU A 96 -6.14 5.86 -5.59
N VAL A 97 -7.07 5.42 -4.73
CA VAL A 97 -7.56 6.20 -3.57
C VAL A 97 -7.83 5.29 -2.38
N PHE A 98 -7.51 5.75 -1.18
CA PHE A 98 -7.97 5.11 0.05
C PHE A 98 -9.42 5.49 0.35
N GLY A 99 -10.18 4.54 0.88
CA GLY A 99 -11.44 4.81 1.55
C GLY A 99 -11.22 5.52 2.89
N PRO A 100 -12.26 6.14 3.46
CA PRO A 100 -12.15 6.98 4.66
C PRO A 100 -11.75 6.21 5.93
N GLU A 101 -12.02 4.90 5.98
CA GLU A 101 -11.82 4.05 7.17
C GLU A 101 -10.51 3.25 7.13
N ASN A 102 -9.53 3.59 6.29
CA ASN A 102 -8.25 2.88 6.05
C ASN A 102 -8.35 1.39 5.65
N SER A 103 -9.55 0.84 5.58
CA SER A 103 -9.83 -0.59 5.35
C SER A 103 -10.05 -0.94 3.88
N THR A 104 -10.08 0.05 2.98
CA THR A 104 -10.35 -0.20 1.57
C THR A 104 -9.47 0.68 0.71
N LEU A 105 -8.96 0.10 -0.38
CA LEU A 105 -8.29 0.83 -1.45
C LEU A 105 -9.06 0.60 -2.76
N ALA A 106 -9.28 1.64 -3.53
CA ALA A 106 -9.84 1.54 -4.87
C ALA A 106 -8.77 1.84 -5.91
N THR A 107 -8.73 1.07 -7.00
CA THR A 107 -7.83 1.30 -8.14
C THR A 107 -8.59 1.31 -9.45
N ALA A 108 -8.25 2.24 -10.33
CA ALA A 108 -8.81 2.37 -11.67
C ALA A 108 -7.72 2.14 -12.72
N SER A 109 -8.00 1.29 -13.70
CA SER A 109 -7.00 0.81 -14.67
C SER A 109 -7.46 1.01 -16.12
N THR A 110 -6.49 1.08 -17.02
CA THR A 110 -6.71 1.11 -18.48
C THR A 110 -7.37 -0.20 -18.98
N ASP A 111 -7.43 -1.25 -18.17
CA ASP A 111 -8.19 -2.46 -18.48
C ASP A 111 -9.72 -2.28 -18.37
N SER A 112 -10.18 -1.03 -18.18
CA SER A 112 -11.58 -0.65 -18.07
C SER A 112 -12.26 -1.19 -16.80
N THR A 113 -11.48 -1.60 -15.79
CA THR A 113 -12.01 -2.05 -14.50
C THR A 113 -11.60 -1.14 -13.35
N ILE A 114 -12.47 -1.15 -12.34
CA ILE A 114 -12.14 -0.69 -10.98
C ILE A 114 -12.00 -1.94 -10.11
N ARG A 115 -10.98 -1.97 -9.25
CA ARG A 115 -10.84 -2.99 -8.21
C ARG A 115 -10.91 -2.34 -6.84
N LEU A 116 -11.58 -3.04 -5.92
CA LEU A 116 -11.57 -2.71 -4.50
C LEU A 116 -10.74 -3.76 -3.78
N TRP A 117 -9.83 -3.29 -2.94
CA TRP A 117 -8.95 -4.11 -2.12
C TRP A 117 -9.36 -3.93 -0.68
N ASP A 118 -9.71 -5.03 -0.01
CA ASP A 118 -9.95 -5.04 1.42
C ASP A 118 -8.60 -5.11 2.14
N LEU A 119 -8.32 -4.10 2.97
CA LEU A 119 -7.09 -3.96 3.74
C LEU A 119 -7.33 -4.22 5.23
N ASP A 120 -8.56 -4.54 5.63
CA ASP A 120 -8.92 -4.83 7.01
C ASP A 120 -8.44 -6.24 7.39
N GLY A 121 -7.29 -6.30 8.06
CA GLY A 121 -6.72 -7.54 8.57
C GLY A 121 -7.64 -8.28 9.54
N GLU A 122 -8.37 -7.56 10.40
CA GLU A 122 -9.33 -8.15 11.34
C GLU A 122 -10.52 -8.78 10.61
N ARG A 123 -11.04 -8.10 9.59
CA ARG A 123 -12.09 -8.68 8.74
C ARG A 123 -11.56 -9.87 7.94
N ALA A 124 -10.32 -9.82 7.45
CA ALA A 124 -9.68 -10.96 6.80
C ALA A 124 -9.57 -12.15 7.75
N ILE A 125 -9.09 -11.93 8.98
CA ILE A 125 -9.00 -12.93 10.06
C ILE A 125 -10.39 -13.51 10.35
N LYS A 126 -11.40 -12.68 10.62
CA LYS A 126 -12.78 -13.13 10.89
C LYS A 126 -13.35 -13.95 9.73
N ARG A 127 -13.12 -13.53 8.48
CA ARG A 127 -13.57 -14.25 7.29
C ARG A 127 -12.88 -15.61 7.15
N ILE A 128 -11.56 -15.65 7.37
CA ILE A 128 -10.78 -16.89 7.41
C ILE A 128 -11.38 -17.80 8.49
N CYS A 129 -11.54 -17.32 9.72
CA CYS A 129 -12.12 -18.09 10.82
C CYS A 129 -13.53 -18.62 10.54
N ALA A 130 -14.40 -17.80 9.96
CA ALA A 130 -15.75 -18.23 9.57
C ALA A 130 -15.72 -19.31 8.46
N THR A 131 -14.79 -19.18 7.50
CA THR A 131 -14.67 -20.10 6.36
C THR A 131 -14.00 -21.42 6.74
N THR A 132 -12.94 -21.35 7.55
CA THR A 132 -12.21 -22.53 8.05
C THR A 132 -12.90 -23.17 9.25
N ARG A 133 -14.01 -22.59 9.73
CA ARG A 133 -14.73 -23.01 10.96
C ARG A 133 -13.82 -23.10 12.17
N GLY A 134 -12.88 -22.16 12.30
CA GLY A 134 -11.92 -22.12 13.40
C GLY A 134 -10.73 -23.07 13.27
N VAL A 135 -10.52 -23.71 12.11
CA VAL A 135 -9.43 -24.67 11.91
C VAL A 135 -8.30 -24.02 11.10
N LEU A 136 -7.45 -23.26 11.80
CA LEU A 136 -6.06 -23.01 11.41
C LEU A 136 -5.21 -23.53 12.56
N THR A 137 -4.92 -24.83 12.56
CA THR A 137 -4.12 -25.44 13.62
C THR A 137 -2.68 -24.90 13.59
N PRO A 138 -1.91 -25.02 14.68
CA PRO A 138 -0.50 -24.66 14.67
C PRO A 138 0.27 -25.29 13.50
N GLU A 139 -0.04 -26.53 13.12
CA GLU A 139 0.60 -27.22 11.99
C GLU A 139 0.27 -26.53 10.64
N GLN A 140 -1.00 -26.20 10.41
CA GLN A 140 -1.42 -25.52 9.19
C GLN A 140 -0.87 -24.09 9.10
N TRP A 141 -0.75 -23.40 10.24
CA TRP A 141 -0.10 -22.09 10.31
C TRP A 141 1.34 -22.17 9.86
N HIS A 142 2.13 -23.11 10.39
CA HIS A 142 3.53 -23.25 9.98
C HIS A 142 3.68 -23.71 8.52
N GLN A 143 2.70 -24.43 7.98
CA GLN A 143 2.70 -24.83 6.57
C GLN A 143 2.44 -23.64 5.62
N HIS A 144 1.55 -22.73 6.00
CA HIS A 144 1.09 -21.65 5.11
C HIS A 144 1.66 -20.27 5.43
N ILE A 145 2.13 -20.05 6.66
CA ILE A 145 2.63 -18.78 7.20
C ILE A 145 3.90 -19.02 8.05
N PRO A 146 4.94 -19.67 7.51
CA PRO A 146 6.15 -20.01 8.27
C PRO A 146 6.93 -18.78 8.80
N GLN A 147 6.69 -17.60 8.24
CA GLN A 147 7.38 -16.36 8.57
C GLN A 147 6.83 -15.62 9.80
N LEU A 148 5.68 -16.05 10.36
CA LEU A 148 5.08 -15.41 11.54
C LEU A 148 5.01 -16.39 12.72
N PRO A 149 5.27 -15.93 13.96
CA PRO A 149 4.99 -16.74 15.14
C PRO A 149 3.51 -17.13 15.15
N TYR A 150 3.21 -18.32 15.68
CA TYR A 150 1.82 -18.78 15.78
C TYR A 150 1.01 -17.82 16.64
N ASP A 151 -0.03 -17.25 16.05
CA ASP A 151 -1.03 -16.42 16.70
C ASP A 151 -2.41 -16.94 16.28
N PRO A 152 -3.20 -17.58 17.18
CA PRO A 152 -4.45 -18.22 16.80
C PRO A 152 -5.43 -17.16 16.25
N PRO A 153 -5.78 -17.22 14.94
CA PRO A 153 -6.60 -16.17 14.33
C PRO A 153 -8.03 -16.14 14.86
N CYS A 154 -8.49 -17.21 15.52
CA CYS A 154 -9.89 -17.40 15.91
C CYS A 154 -10.10 -17.48 17.44
N ALA A 155 -9.23 -16.83 18.22
CA ALA A 155 -9.31 -16.78 19.68
C ALA A 155 -10.35 -15.79 20.22
#